data_AF-A0A0R1ZQ45-F1
#
_entry.id   AF-A0A0R1ZQ45-F1
#
_cell.length_a   1.000
_cell.length_b   1.000
_cell.length_c   1.000
_cell.angle_alpha   90.00
_cell.angle_beta   90.00
_cell.angle_gamma   90.00
#
_symmetry.space_group_name_H-M   'P 1'
#
loop_
_entity.id
_entity.type
_entity.pdbx_description
1 polymer ?
#
loop_
_entity_poly.entity_id
_entity_poly.type
_entity_poly.pdbx_seq_one_letter_code
_entity_poly.pdbx_strand_id
1 'polypeptide(L)'
;MTQSIHPFFISKAAAILAAAKAPNPNPDPLAAWAQNAERKAVAIVAASGEVVGTGSYNNGTVVTYAYVDEETRSRYGLTYGVLDMAVAELSNKLGMPLITVKRSQFGGAR
;
A
#
# COMPACT_ATOMS: atom_id res chain seq x y z
N MET A 1 6.44 -0.49 22.44
CA MET A 1 7.53 0.44 22.01
C MET A 1 7.11 1.01 20.67
N THR A 2 6.77 2.30 20.60
CA THR A 2 6.44 2.96 19.33
C THR A 2 7.77 3.23 18.63
N GLN A 3 8.14 2.39 17.66
CA GLN A 3 9.36 2.58 16.90
C GLN A 3 9.20 3.89 16.10
N SER A 4 10.06 4.88 16.36
CA SER A 4 10.02 6.15 15.62
C SER A 4 10.21 5.88 14.13
N ILE A 5 9.33 6.44 13.31
CA ILE A 5 9.40 6.30 11.84
C ILE A 5 10.56 7.17 11.34
N HIS A 6 11.48 6.58 10.58
CA HIS A 6 12.65 7.30 10.09
C HIS A 6 12.22 8.41 9.10
N PRO A 7 12.76 9.65 9.20
CA PRO A 7 12.34 10.79 8.38
C PRO A 7 12.37 10.54 6.86
N PHE A 8 13.29 9.68 6.39
CA PHE A 8 13.33 9.21 5.01
C PHE A 8 11.99 8.61 4.54
N PHE A 9 11.38 7.72 5.33
CA PHE A 9 10.11 7.08 4.96
C PHE A 9 8.97 8.09 4.96
N ILE A 10 8.95 9.02 5.92
CA ILE A 10 7.95 10.09 6.00
C ILE A 10 8.01 10.97 4.76
N SER A 11 9.21 11.44 4.40
CA SER A 11 9.42 12.28 3.22
C SER A 11 9.03 11.57 1.92
N LYS A 12 9.39 10.29 1.77
CA LYS A 12 9.00 9.48 0.61
C LYS A 12 7.49 9.22 0.53
N ALA A 13 6.84 8.93 1.66
CA ALA A 13 5.40 8.73 1.71
C ALA A 13 4.65 10.01 1.33
N ALA A 14 5.08 11.16 1.86
CA ALA A 14 4.52 12.46 1.51
C ALA A 14 4.65 12.75 0.01
N ALA A 15 5.81 12.47 -0.60
CA ALA A 15 6.01 12.65 -2.04
C ALA A 15 5.09 11.77 -2.90
N ILE A 16 4.88 10.51 -2.49
CA ILE A 16 3.98 9.58 -3.21
C ILE A 16 2.53 10.07 -3.12
N LEU A 17 2.08 10.48 -1.92
CA LEU A 17 0.72 10.96 -1.71
C LEU A 17 0.47 12.31 -2.42
N ALA A 18 1.46 13.19 -2.45
CA ALA A 18 1.40 14.44 -3.23
C ALA A 18 1.26 14.17 -4.73
N ALA A 19 2.02 13.20 -5.27
CA ALA A 19 1.90 12.79 -6.68
C ALA A 19 0.52 12.19 -7.00
N ALA A 20 -0.09 11.50 -6.03
CA ALA A 20 -1.46 10.97 -6.13
C ALA A 20 -2.56 12.05 -6.02
N LYS A 21 -2.20 13.32 -5.80
CA LYS A 21 -3.13 14.45 -5.60
C LYS A 21 -4.14 14.21 -4.47
N ALA A 22 -3.69 13.51 -3.43
CA ALA A 22 -4.43 13.31 -2.20
C ALA A 22 -4.76 14.67 -1.52
N PRO A 23 -6.01 14.92 -1.08
CA PRO A 23 -6.33 16.08 -0.26
C PRO A 23 -5.89 15.83 1.20
N ASN A 24 -5.03 16.70 1.74
CA ASN A 24 -4.50 16.63 3.11
C ASN A 24 -3.99 15.23 3.54
N PRO A 25 -3.05 14.63 2.78
CA PRO A 25 -2.58 13.29 3.08
C PRO A 25 -1.81 13.22 4.40
N ASN A 26 -2.11 12.21 5.23
CA ASN A 26 -1.24 11.83 6.34
C ASN A 26 -0.20 10.80 5.84
N PRO A 27 1.10 11.15 5.80
CA PRO A 27 2.14 10.23 5.35
C PRO A 27 2.52 9.14 6.37
N ASP A 28 2.18 9.32 7.66
CA ASP A 28 2.68 8.50 8.74
C ASP A 28 2.28 7.01 8.62
N PRO A 29 1.02 6.65 8.30
CA PRO A 29 0.63 5.24 8.17
C PRO A 29 1.41 4.53 7.05
N LEU A 30 1.56 5.20 5.91
CA LEU A 30 2.29 4.66 4.77
C LEU A 30 3.80 4.56 5.07
N ALA A 31 4.36 5.54 5.77
CA ALA A 31 5.77 5.54 6.18
C ALA A 31 6.06 4.43 7.20
N ALA A 32 5.18 4.24 8.19
CA ALA A 32 5.27 3.16 9.18
C ALA A 32 5.19 1.79 8.51
N TRP A 33 4.26 1.61 7.58
CA TRP A 33 4.19 0.39 6.77
C TRP A 33 5.50 0.18 6.02
N ALA A 34 5.98 1.17 5.26
CA ALA A 34 7.17 1.04 4.42
C ALA A 34 8.44 0.71 5.22
N GLN A 35 8.58 1.23 6.44
CA GLN A 35 9.71 0.92 7.32
C GLN A 35 9.77 -0.57 7.68
N ASN A 36 8.61 -1.22 7.86
CA ASN A 36 8.51 -2.61 8.29
C ASN A 36 8.28 -3.59 7.13
N ALA A 37 7.91 -3.11 5.94
CA ALA A 37 7.49 -3.97 4.84
C ALA A 37 8.66 -4.71 4.18
N GLU A 38 8.42 -5.96 3.82
CA GLU A 38 9.33 -6.77 3.02
C GLU A 38 9.42 -6.25 1.57
N ARG A 39 10.49 -6.63 0.85
CA ARG A 39 10.76 -6.14 -0.52
C ARG A 39 9.63 -6.40 -1.51
N LYS A 40 8.89 -7.50 -1.34
CA LYS A 40 7.81 -7.92 -2.25
C LYS A 40 6.45 -7.37 -1.83
N ALA A 41 6.38 -6.60 -0.75
CA ALA A 41 5.15 -6.09 -0.20
C ALA A 41 4.63 -4.87 -0.98
N VAL A 42 3.31 -4.76 -0.97
CA VAL A 42 2.53 -3.68 -1.57
C VAL A 42 1.50 -3.20 -0.55
N ALA A 43 1.28 -1.90 -0.47
CA ALA A 43 0.22 -1.28 0.29
C ALA A 43 -0.87 -0.77 -0.65
N ILE A 44 -2.12 -0.91 -0.20
CA ILE A 44 -3.29 -0.26 -0.78
C ILE A 44 -3.62 0.91 0.12
N VAL A 45 -3.56 2.11 -0.42
CA VAL A 45 -3.62 3.35 0.35
C VAL A 45 -4.79 4.19 -0.14
N ALA A 46 -5.62 4.66 0.78
CA ALA A 46 -6.66 5.63 0.48
C ALA A 46 -6.05 6.99 0.13
N ALA A 47 -6.80 7.83 -0.59
CA ALA A 47 -6.38 9.19 -0.86
C ALA A 47 -6.12 10.04 0.40
N SER A 48 -6.58 9.62 1.58
CA SER A 48 -6.25 10.26 2.87
C SER A 48 -4.83 9.93 3.38
N GLY A 49 -4.14 8.94 2.77
CA GLY A 49 -2.87 8.39 3.26
C GLY A 49 -3.02 7.19 4.19
N GLU A 50 -4.26 6.77 4.49
CA GLU A 50 -4.53 5.58 5.29
C GLU A 50 -4.20 4.29 4.50
N VAL A 51 -3.45 3.39 5.11
CA VAL A 51 -3.22 2.05 4.56
C VAL A 51 -4.44 1.19 4.89
N VAL A 52 -5.26 0.90 3.88
CA VAL A 52 -6.49 0.11 4.03
C VAL A 52 -6.25 -1.37 3.79
N GLY A 53 -5.14 -1.73 3.14
CA GLY A 53 -4.83 -3.11 2.85
C GLY A 53 -3.39 -3.32 2.45
N THR A 54 -2.98 -4.58 2.45
CA THR A 54 -1.64 -4.99 2.02
C THR A 54 -1.71 -6.21 1.13
N GLY A 55 -0.61 -6.45 0.41
CA GLY A 55 -0.47 -7.55 -0.50
C GLY A 55 1.00 -7.83 -0.80
N SER A 56 1.24 -8.88 -1.58
CA SER A 56 2.58 -9.29 -1.93
C SER A 56 2.67 -9.80 -3.37
N TYR A 57 3.86 -9.66 -3.95
CA TYR A 57 4.19 -10.26 -5.24
C TYR A 57 4.52 -11.74 -5.08
N ASN A 58 3.76 -12.59 -5.75
CA ASN A 58 4.14 -13.98 -5.97
C ASN A 58 5.07 -14.04 -7.18
N ASN A 59 6.31 -14.47 -6.97
CA ASN A 59 7.24 -14.72 -8.06
C ASN A 59 6.84 -16.05 -8.73
N GLY A 60 5.93 -15.97 -9.70
CA GLY A 60 5.77 -17.04 -10.68
C GLY A 60 6.96 -17.05 -11.65
N THR A 61 7.28 -18.22 -12.19
CA THR A 61 8.44 -18.44 -13.09
C THR A 61 8.37 -17.64 -14.40
N VAL A 62 7.20 -17.10 -14.76
CA VAL A 62 6.95 -16.45 -16.07
C VAL A 62 6.27 -15.07 -15.94
N VAL A 63 5.44 -14.85 -14.91
CA VAL A 63 4.76 -13.56 -14.69
C VAL A 63 4.68 -13.26 -13.19
N THR A 64 5.04 -12.04 -12.82
CA THR A 64 4.95 -11.55 -11.43
C THR A 64 3.59 -10.88 -11.23
N TYR A 65 2.67 -11.57 -10.55
CA TYR A 65 1.38 -11.01 -10.15
C TYR A 65 1.42 -10.61 -8.67
N ALA A 66 0.81 -9.47 -8.35
CA ALA A 66 0.54 -9.10 -6.97
C ALA A 66 -0.82 -9.63 -6.53
N TYR A 67 -0.89 -10.08 -5.29
CA TYR A 67 -2.11 -10.55 -4.65
C TYR A 67 -2.33 -9.76 -3.37
N VAL A 68 -3.61 -9.53 -3.02
CA VAL A 68 -4.00 -8.99 -1.73
C VAL A 68 -3.90 -10.06 -0.67
N ASP A 69 -3.39 -9.69 0.51
CA ASP A 69 -3.24 -10.63 1.61
C ASP A 69 -4.60 -11.07 2.16
N GLU A 70 -4.67 -12.29 2.69
CA GLU A 70 -5.93 -12.91 3.13
C GLU A 70 -6.65 -12.08 4.19
N GLU A 71 -5.92 -11.44 5.09
CA GLU A 71 -6.50 -10.55 6.11
C GLU A 71 -7.27 -9.39 5.47
N THR A 72 -6.68 -8.72 4.48
CA THR A 72 -7.32 -7.63 3.75
C THR A 72 -8.52 -8.16 2.96
N ARG A 73 -8.37 -9.32 2.31
CA ARG A 73 -9.45 -9.95 1.53
C ARG A 73 -10.66 -10.29 2.40
N SER A 74 -10.42 -10.86 3.58
CA SER A 74 -11.45 -11.24 4.55
C SER A 74 -12.12 -10.01 5.15
N ARG A 75 -11.32 -9.01 5.58
CA ARG A 75 -11.82 -7.77 6.22
C ARG A 75 -12.86 -7.03 5.37
N TYR A 76 -12.68 -7.00 4.05
CA TYR A 76 -13.57 -6.27 3.14
C TYR A 76 -14.48 -7.18 2.30
N GLY A 77 -14.41 -8.51 2.53
CA GLY A 77 -15.14 -9.50 1.74
C GLY A 77 -14.89 -9.34 0.25
N LEU A 78 -13.62 -9.32 -0.15
CA LEU A 78 -13.22 -9.15 -1.56
C LEU A 78 -13.35 -10.48 -2.30
N THR A 79 -13.91 -10.42 -3.50
CA THR A 79 -14.10 -11.59 -4.37
C THR A 79 -12.81 -11.94 -5.10
N TYR A 80 -12.08 -10.93 -5.56
CA TYR A 80 -10.84 -11.11 -6.30
C TYR A 80 -9.61 -11.05 -5.39
N GLY A 81 -8.65 -11.96 -5.60
CA GLY A 81 -7.36 -11.95 -4.91
C GLY A 81 -6.26 -11.20 -5.67
N VAL A 82 -6.39 -11.06 -6.99
CA VAL A 82 -5.41 -10.32 -7.82
C VAL A 82 -5.50 -8.84 -7.50
N LEU A 83 -4.36 -8.21 -7.23
CA LEU A 83 -4.27 -6.87 -6.66
C LEU A 83 -5.09 -5.83 -7.44
N ASP A 84 -4.94 -5.75 -8.76
CA ASP A 84 -5.60 -4.70 -9.55
C ASP A 84 -7.13 -4.84 -9.53
N MET A 85 -7.65 -6.07 -9.56
CA MET A 85 -9.08 -6.35 -9.45
C MET A 85 -9.60 -6.07 -8.04
N ALA A 86 -8.84 -6.49 -7.03
CA ALA A 86 -9.17 -6.29 -5.63
C ALA A 86 -9.18 -4.80 -5.24
N VAL A 87 -8.24 -4.00 -5.76
CA VAL A 87 -8.18 -2.55 -5.55
C VAL A 87 -9.38 -1.86 -6.20
N ALA A 88 -9.77 -2.26 -7.42
CA ALA A 88 -10.98 -1.73 -8.05
C ALA A 88 -12.25 -2.06 -7.25
N GLU A 89 -12.38 -3.32 -6.79
CA GLU A 89 -13.50 -3.74 -5.94
C GLU A 89 -13.52 -2.98 -4.61
N LEU A 90 -12.37 -2.84 -3.95
CA LEU A 90 -12.24 -2.14 -2.68
C LEU A 90 -12.52 -0.64 -2.83
N SER A 91 -12.05 -0.01 -3.91
CA SER A 91 -12.32 1.41 -4.20
C SER A 91 -13.83 1.65 -4.34
N ASN A 92 -14.55 0.76 -5.03
CA ASN A 92 -16.00 0.82 -5.15
C ASN A 92 -16.71 0.62 -3.81
N LYS A 93 -16.28 -0.34 -2.99
CA LYS A 93 -16.86 -0.60 -1.66
C LYS A 93 -16.66 0.56 -0.68
N LEU A 94 -15.49 1.20 -0.72
CA LEU A 94 -15.14 2.31 0.17
C LEU A 94 -15.62 3.68 -0.36
N GLY A 95 -16.11 3.75 -1.60
CA GLY A 95 -16.56 5.00 -2.21
C GLY A 95 -15.45 6.03 -2.37
N MET A 96 -14.19 5.59 -2.46
CA MET A 96 -13.03 6.48 -2.54
C MET A 96 -11.92 5.91 -3.44
N PRO A 97 -11.13 6.77 -4.11
CA PRO A 97 -10.00 6.33 -4.90
C PRO A 97 -8.89 5.75 -4.01
N LEU A 98 -8.31 4.65 -4.47
CA LEU A 98 -7.20 3.97 -3.83
C LEU A 98 -5.97 4.00 -4.75
N ILE A 99 -4.80 4.09 -4.15
CA ILE A 99 -3.51 3.95 -4.84
C ILE A 99 -2.77 2.71 -4.35
N THR A 100 -1.98 2.14 -5.25
CA THR A 100 -1.12 1.00 -4.97
C THR A 100 0.31 1.49 -4.80
N VAL A 101 0.92 1.20 -3.65
CA VAL A 101 2.29 1.63 -3.33
C VAL A 101 3.18 0.42 -3.05
N LYS A 102 4.27 0.28 -3.81
CA LYS A 102 5.23 -0.83 -3.69
C LYS A 102 6.33 -0.46 -2.72
N ARG A 103 6.81 -1.43 -1.94
CA ARG A 103 7.96 -1.20 -1.03
C ARG A 103 9.22 -0.73 -1.77
N SER A 104 9.41 -1.16 -3.01
CA SER A 104 10.54 -0.74 -3.86
C SER A 104 10.58 0.76 -4.16
N GLN A 105 9.43 1.47 -4.08
CA GLN A 105 9.39 2.93 -4.22
C GLN A 105 10.06 3.67 -3.05
N PHE A 106 10.27 2.97 -1.93
CA PHE A 106 11.03 3.44 -0.77
C PHE A 106 12.48 2.90 -0.76
N GLY A 107 13.03 2.54 -1.92
CA GLY A 107 14.44 2.16 -2.05
C GLY A 107 15.37 3.36 -1.79
N GLY A 108 16.56 3.08 -1.23
CA GLY A 108 17.59 4.09 -0.97
C GLY A 108 17.91 4.34 0.52
N ALA A 109 17.05 3.93 1.45
CA ALA A 109 17.42 3.80 2.85
C ALA A 109 18.05 2.42 3.08
N ARG A 110 19.38 2.37 3.04
CA ARG A 110 20.19 1.24 3.53
C ARG A 110 21.22 1.79 4.48
#